data_AF-A0A7S2G3A3-F1
#
_entry.id   AF-A0A7S2G3A3-F1
#
_cell.length_a   1.000
_cell.length_b   1.000
_cell.length_c   1.000
_cell.angle_alpha   90.00
_cell.angle_beta   90.00
_cell.angle_gamma   90.00
#
_symmetry.space_group_name_H-M   'P 1'
#
loop_
_entity.id
_entity.type
_entity.pdbx_description
1 polymer ?
#
loop_
_entity_poly.entity_id
_entity_poly.type
_entity_poly.pdbx_seq_one_letter_code
_entity_poly.pdbx_strand_id
1 'polypeptide(L)'
;SKEESDRHVDDFRSLEQLRTNAIKVSAPSDAGKSALIEYNTQLVLAEPRVPIDDIKISFTWFDAFRPNKNAVQTTLAFERAALLFNLAALESHTAAMLPRHTDEGIKLACKHFQ
;
A
#
# COMPACT_ATOMS: atom_id res chain seq x y z
N SER A 1 23.03 -0.76 -21.55
CA SER A 1 23.81 0.48 -21.83
C SER A 1 23.89 1.36 -20.59
N LYS A 2 24.81 2.33 -20.48
CA LYS A 2 24.86 3.29 -19.35
C LYS A 2 23.52 4.03 -19.18
N GLU A 3 22.91 4.43 -20.29
CA GLU A 3 21.58 5.06 -20.32
C GLU A 3 20.45 4.16 -19.78
N GLU A 4 20.60 2.86 -19.96
CA GLU A 4 19.62 1.88 -19.48
C GLU A 4 19.79 1.64 -17.97
N SER A 5 21.02 1.66 -17.47
CA SER A 5 21.31 1.68 -16.04
C SER A 5 20.76 2.94 -15.36
N ASP A 6 20.94 4.11 -15.99
CA ASP A 6 20.48 5.39 -15.45
C ASP A 6 18.93 5.45 -15.38
N ARG A 7 18.23 4.95 -16.40
CA ARG A 7 16.76 4.83 -16.38
C ARG A 7 16.25 3.96 -15.23
N HIS A 8 16.86 2.79 -15.01
CA HIS A 8 16.45 1.92 -13.91
C HIS A 8 16.65 2.58 -12.54
N VAL A 9 17.71 3.38 -12.36
CA VAL A 9 17.94 4.12 -11.11
C VAL A 9 16.82 5.12 -10.84
N ASP A 10 16.33 5.82 -11.87
CA ASP A 10 15.22 6.76 -11.73
C ASP A 10 13.88 6.05 -11.48
N ASP A 11 13.65 4.89 -12.10
CA ASP A 11 12.49 4.03 -11.80
C ASP A 11 12.51 3.57 -10.34
N PHE A 12 13.66 3.13 -9.81
CA PHE A 12 13.80 2.75 -8.40
C PHE A 12 13.54 3.91 -7.44
N ARG A 13 14.05 5.11 -7.75
CA ARG A 13 13.79 6.33 -6.96
C ARG A 13 12.30 6.66 -6.93
N SER A 14 11.64 6.54 -8.07
CA SER A 14 10.20 6.79 -8.19
C SER A 14 9.39 5.79 -7.37
N LEU A 15 9.75 4.50 -7.42
CA LEU A 15 9.16 3.44 -6.59
C LEU A 15 9.34 3.69 -5.09
N GLU A 16 10.53 4.13 -4.67
CA GLU A 16 10.80 4.44 -3.26
C GLU A 16 10.03 5.67 -2.77
N GLN A 17 9.83 6.66 -3.64
CA GLN A 17 9.00 7.82 -3.33
C GLN A 17 7.53 7.43 -3.13
N LEU A 18 7.00 6.58 -4.02
CA LEU A 18 5.64 6.05 -3.89
C LEU A 18 5.49 5.23 -2.60
N ARG A 19 6.48 4.39 -2.29
CA ARG A 19 6.52 3.64 -1.03
C ARG A 19 6.48 4.57 0.18
N THR A 20 7.34 5.58 0.20
CA THR A 20 7.41 6.58 1.28
C THR A 20 6.07 7.27 1.50
N ASN A 21 5.35 7.60 0.43
CA ASN A 21 4.03 8.21 0.52
C ASN A 21 3.00 7.23 1.09
N ALA A 22 3.01 5.98 0.62
CA ALA A 22 2.09 4.94 1.05
C ALA A 22 2.25 4.56 2.54
N ILE A 23 3.48 4.40 3.04
CA ILE A 23 3.72 4.00 4.44
C ILE A 23 3.45 5.13 5.46
N LYS A 24 3.36 6.39 5.01
CA LYS A 24 3.05 7.54 5.87
C LYS A 24 1.55 7.77 6.07
N VAL A 25 0.70 7.02 5.36
CA VAL A 25 -0.76 7.13 5.50
C VAL A 25 -1.17 6.62 6.87
N SER A 26 -1.72 7.52 7.69
CA SER A 26 -2.11 7.24 9.08
C SER A 26 -3.57 7.55 9.40
N ALA A 27 -4.28 8.24 8.49
CA ALA A 27 -5.67 8.63 8.66
C ALA A 27 -6.43 8.55 7.32
N PRO A 28 -7.76 8.35 7.36
CA PRO A 28 -8.57 8.35 6.15
C PRO A 28 -8.51 9.67 5.41
N SER A 29 -8.16 9.58 4.14
CA SER A 29 -8.20 10.70 3.19
C SER A 29 -8.14 10.14 1.77
N ASP A 30 -8.72 10.87 0.82
CA ASP A 30 -8.65 10.49 -0.59
C ASP A 30 -7.20 10.43 -1.08
N ALA A 31 -6.36 11.37 -0.62
CA ALA A 31 -4.93 11.39 -0.94
C ALA A 31 -4.19 10.15 -0.39
N GLY A 32 -4.48 9.75 0.85
CA GLY A 32 -3.90 8.54 1.45
C GLY A 32 -4.34 7.27 0.75
N LYS A 33 -5.62 7.18 0.37
CA LYS A 33 -6.16 6.07 -0.42
C LYS A 33 -5.48 5.98 -1.79
N SER A 34 -5.36 7.10 -2.50
CA SER A 34 -4.68 7.15 -3.80
C SER A 34 -3.21 6.73 -3.68
N ALA A 35 -2.49 7.19 -2.66
CA ALA A 35 -1.09 6.81 -2.45
C ALA A 35 -0.91 5.29 -2.27
N LEU A 36 -1.78 4.64 -1.50
CA LEU A 36 -1.76 3.18 -1.32
C LEU A 36 -2.05 2.44 -2.64
N ILE A 37 -3.04 2.91 -3.41
CA ILE A 37 -3.46 2.31 -4.69
C ILE A 37 -2.37 2.50 -5.75
N GLU A 38 -1.80 3.68 -5.87
CA GLU A 38 -0.75 4.01 -6.84
C GLU A 38 0.49 3.15 -6.60
N TYR A 39 0.93 3.04 -5.34
CA TYR A 39 2.08 2.21 -5.01
C TYR A 39 1.81 0.72 -5.29
N ASN A 40 0.67 0.19 -4.84
CA ASN A 40 0.29 -1.20 -5.13
C ASN A 40 0.18 -1.47 -6.64
N THR A 41 -0.31 -0.50 -7.43
CA THR A 41 -0.38 -0.61 -8.89
C THR A 41 1.01 -0.74 -9.51
N GLN A 42 1.98 0.07 -9.07
CA GLN A 42 3.36 -0.06 -9.54
C GLN A 42 3.99 -1.40 -9.16
N LEU A 43 3.71 -1.92 -7.97
CA LEU A 43 4.19 -3.25 -7.57
C LEU A 43 3.64 -4.37 -8.46
N VAL A 44 2.34 -4.32 -8.82
CA VAL A 44 1.73 -5.28 -9.75
C VAL A 44 2.38 -5.22 -11.14
N LEU A 45 2.67 -4.01 -11.64
CA LEU A 45 3.31 -3.82 -12.94
C LEU A 45 4.79 -4.25 -12.94
N ALA A 46 5.46 -4.11 -11.80
CA ALA A 46 6.87 -4.49 -11.62
C ALA A 46 7.05 -6.00 -11.40
N GLU A 47 6.10 -6.68 -10.76
CA GLU A 47 6.17 -8.10 -10.41
C GLU A 47 6.63 -9.04 -11.54
N PRO A 48 6.12 -8.95 -12.79
CA PRO A 48 6.58 -9.81 -13.87
C PRO A 48 7.92 -9.39 -14.50
N ARG A 49 8.44 -8.19 -14.17
CA ARG A 49 9.61 -7.58 -14.83
C ARG A 49 10.87 -7.59 -13.98
N VAL A 50 10.71 -7.70 -12.66
CA VAL A 50 11.82 -7.59 -11.71
C VAL A 50 12.15 -8.98 -11.17
N PRO A 51 13.38 -9.49 -11.37
CA PRO A 51 13.83 -10.72 -10.73
C PRO A 51 14.12 -10.44 -9.25
N ILE A 52 13.05 -10.35 -8.44
CA ILE A 52 13.12 -9.99 -7.02
C ILE A 52 14.03 -10.95 -6.23
N ASP A 53 14.05 -12.22 -6.63
CA ASP A 53 14.89 -13.26 -6.03
C ASP A 53 16.40 -12.96 -6.18
N ASP A 54 16.80 -12.25 -7.24
CA ASP A 54 18.19 -11.87 -7.47
C ASP A 54 18.58 -10.58 -6.71
N ILE A 55 17.60 -9.72 -6.39
CA ILE A 55 17.83 -8.36 -5.85
C ILE A 55 17.76 -8.30 -4.32
N LYS A 56 17.29 -9.37 -3.64
CA LYS A 56 17.29 -9.50 -2.16
C LYS A 56 16.72 -8.29 -1.39
N ILE A 57 15.65 -7.68 -1.91
CA ILE A 57 14.94 -6.59 -1.21
C ILE A 57 14.23 -7.18 0.01
N SER A 58 14.31 -6.52 1.17
CA SER A 58 13.61 -6.95 2.39
C SER A 58 12.56 -5.92 2.80
N PHE A 59 11.32 -6.38 2.97
CA PHE A 59 10.20 -5.59 3.44
C PHE A 59 9.92 -5.90 4.89
N THR A 60 9.82 -4.88 5.73
CA THR A 60 9.52 -5.03 7.17
C THR A 60 8.19 -4.36 7.49
N TRP A 61 7.24 -5.13 8.04
CA TRP A 61 5.96 -4.62 8.53
C TRP A 61 5.73 -5.04 9.98
N PHE A 62 5.07 -4.17 10.74
CA PHE A 62 4.66 -4.43 12.12
C PHE A 62 3.26 -5.05 12.16
N ASP A 63 3.04 -5.95 13.11
CA ASP A 63 1.74 -6.59 13.32
C ASP A 63 0.73 -5.55 13.84
N ALA A 64 -0.42 -5.44 13.15
CA ALA A 64 -1.45 -4.45 13.44
C ALA A 64 -2.09 -4.58 14.83
N PHE A 65 -2.04 -5.77 15.43
CA PHE A 65 -2.64 -6.07 16.73
C PHE A 65 -1.59 -6.29 17.82
N ARG A 66 -0.32 -6.51 17.45
CA ARG A 66 0.81 -6.73 18.35
C ARG A 66 1.99 -5.85 17.94
N PRO A 67 1.99 -4.55 18.31
CA PRO A 67 2.95 -3.56 17.81
C PRO A 67 4.43 -3.89 18.06
N ASN A 68 4.72 -4.71 19.07
CA ASN A 68 6.08 -5.15 19.39
C ASN A 68 6.58 -6.31 18.50
N LYS A 69 5.76 -6.79 17.57
CA LYS A 69 6.12 -7.86 16.62
C LYS A 69 6.20 -7.30 15.21
N ASN A 70 7.21 -7.74 14.47
CA ASN A 70 7.35 -7.47 13.05
C ASN A 70 7.54 -8.77 12.27
N ALA A 71 7.32 -8.68 10.97
CA ALA A 71 7.66 -9.71 10.01
C ALA A 71 8.52 -9.08 8.92
N VAL A 72 9.56 -9.81 8.50
CA VAL A 72 10.46 -9.44 7.42
C VAL A 72 10.35 -10.50 6.33
N GLN A 73 9.98 -10.10 5.12
CA GLN A 73 9.97 -10.99 3.95
C GLN A 73 10.49 -10.27 2.72
N THR A 74 10.94 -11.03 1.74
CA THR A 74 11.55 -10.48 0.51
C THR A 74 10.62 -10.48 -0.70
N THR A 75 9.41 -11.02 -0.55
CA THR A 75 8.46 -11.17 -1.67
C THR A 75 7.63 -9.89 -1.88
N LEU A 76 7.39 -9.52 -3.14
CA LEU A 76 6.43 -8.46 -3.48
C LEU A 76 5.01 -8.78 -3.01
N ALA A 77 4.63 -10.07 -3.01
CA ALA A 77 3.34 -10.52 -2.50
C ALA A 77 3.14 -10.10 -1.03
N PHE A 78 4.17 -10.19 -0.20
CA PHE A 78 4.12 -9.73 1.20
C PHE A 78 3.94 -8.21 1.32
N GLU A 79 4.71 -7.41 0.56
CA GLU A 79 4.54 -5.95 0.54
C GLU A 79 3.12 -5.56 0.10
N ARG A 80 2.63 -6.18 -0.98
CA ARG A 80 1.28 -5.95 -1.51
C ARG A 80 0.19 -6.35 -0.51
N ALA A 81 0.34 -7.48 0.17
CA ALA A 81 -0.61 -7.91 1.19
C ALA A 81 -0.71 -6.88 2.34
N ALA A 82 0.42 -6.31 2.78
CA ALA A 82 0.42 -5.27 3.79
C ALA A 82 -0.23 -3.96 3.32
N LEU A 83 0.01 -3.54 2.06
CA LEU A 83 -0.67 -2.37 1.48
C LEU A 83 -2.18 -2.56 1.38
N LEU A 84 -2.62 -3.73 0.90
CA LEU A 84 -4.05 -4.05 0.80
C LEU A 84 -4.71 -4.11 2.18
N PHE A 85 -4.01 -4.63 3.18
CA PHE A 85 -4.47 -4.59 4.57
C PHE A 85 -4.67 -3.15 5.06
N ASN A 86 -3.70 -2.26 4.83
CA ASN A 86 -3.81 -0.85 5.23
C ASN A 86 -4.93 -0.11 4.48
N LEU A 87 -5.13 -0.43 3.19
CA LEU A 87 -6.25 0.10 2.42
C LEU A 87 -7.59 -0.34 3.02
N ALA A 88 -7.75 -1.64 3.32
CA ALA A 88 -8.95 -2.16 3.97
C ALA A 88 -9.18 -1.54 5.35
N ALA A 89 -8.12 -1.31 6.13
CA ALA A 89 -8.22 -0.62 7.41
C ALA A 89 -8.69 0.83 7.27
N LEU A 90 -8.21 1.54 6.25
CA LEU A 90 -8.60 2.91 5.93
C LEU A 90 -10.07 3.01 5.49
N GLU A 91 -10.52 2.07 4.65
CA GLU A 91 -11.92 1.97 4.24
C GLU A 91 -12.83 1.63 5.43
N SER A 92 -12.42 0.68 6.27
CA SER A 92 -13.15 0.30 7.49
C SER A 92 -13.29 1.47 8.47
N HIS A 93 -12.23 2.26 8.64
CA HIS A 93 -12.28 3.48 9.46
C HIS A 93 -13.24 4.50 8.85
N THR A 94 -13.15 4.75 7.53
CA THR A 94 -14.05 5.67 6.82
C THR A 94 -15.50 5.28 7.01
N ALA A 95 -15.82 4.00 6.81
CA ALA A 95 -17.15 3.44 7.01
C ALA A 95 -17.65 3.66 8.45
N ALA A 96 -16.80 3.42 9.45
CA ALA A 96 -17.16 3.56 10.87
C ALA A 96 -17.50 5.01 11.27
N MET A 97 -16.93 6.01 10.58
CA MET A 97 -17.14 7.43 10.86
C MET A 97 -18.39 8.03 10.20
N LEU A 98 -19.07 7.30 9.30
CA LEU A 98 -20.24 7.80 8.58
C LEU A 98 -21.53 7.70 9.41
N PRO A 99 -22.48 8.66 9.25
CA PRO A 99 -23.73 8.69 10.00
C PRO A 99 -24.60 7.48 9.69
N ARG A 100 -25.18 6.88 10.73
CA ARG A 100 -26.06 5.69 10.63
C ARG A 100 -27.55 6.00 10.79
N HIS A 101 -27.91 7.29 10.84
CA HIS A 101 -29.28 7.77 10.99
C HIS A 101 -29.87 8.35 9.70
N THR A 102 -29.11 8.33 8.59
CA THR A 102 -29.58 8.73 7.26
C THR A 102 -29.40 7.57 6.29
N ASP A 103 -30.32 7.46 5.33
CA ASP A 103 -30.27 6.42 4.30
C ASP A 103 -28.98 6.54 3.46
N GLU A 104 -28.57 7.77 3.14
CA GLU A 104 -27.34 8.05 2.41
C GLU A 104 -26.11 7.61 3.19
N GLY A 105 -26.05 7.90 4.49
CA GLY A 105 -24.94 7.54 5.36
C GLY A 105 -24.80 6.03 5.52
N ILE A 106 -25.93 5.31 5.66
CA ILE A 106 -25.95 3.85 5.70
C ILE A 106 -25.44 3.27 4.37
N LYS A 107 -25.98 3.73 3.23
CA LYS A 107 -25.57 3.25 1.89
C LYS A 107 -24.08 3.47 1.65
N LEU A 108 -23.57 4.66 1.96
CA LEU A 108 -22.16 4.99 1.75
C LEU A 108 -21.26 4.14 2.65
N ALA A 109 -21.63 3.96 3.91
CA ALA A 109 -20.85 3.15 4.82
C ALA A 109 -20.86 1.66 4.45
N CYS A 110 -21.98 1.14 3.94
CA CYS A 110 -22.02 -0.20 3.36
C CYS A 110 -21.07 -0.33 2.16
N LYS A 111 -20.97 0.70 1.30
CA LYS A 111 -20.05 0.71 0.17
C LYS A 111 -18.58 0.67 0.61
N HIS A 112 -18.22 1.36 1.69
CA HIS A 112 -16.85 1.34 2.22
C HIS A 112 -16.48 0.03 2.93
N PHE A 113 -17.45 -0.71 3.48
CA PHE A 113 -17.17 -2.02 4.10
C PHE A 113 -17.09 -3.20 3.10
N GLN A 114 -17.40 -2.98 1.82
CA GLN A 114 -17.40 -4.01 0.76
C GLN A 114 -16.14 -3.93 -0.09
#